data_AF-A0A1Q7GW07-F1
#
_entry.id   AF-A0A1Q7GW07-F1
#
_cell.length_a   1.000
_cell.length_b   1.000
_cell.length_c   1.000
_cell.angle_alpha   90.00
_cell.angle_beta   90.00
_cell.angle_gamma   90.00
#
_symmetry.space_group_name_H-M   'P 1'
#
loop_
_entity.id
_entity.type
_entity.pdbx_description
1 polymer ?
#
loop_
_entity_poly.entity_id
_entity_poly.type
_entity_poly.pdbx_seq_one_letter_code
_entity_poly.pdbx_strand_id
1 'polypeptide(L)'
;MIVVIVGVWIQAQQLPTAIPQTKWASGQDVVPYFEGWIRNPDGSFDMVFGYFNRNWEEQLAIPTGAENSVEPGGPDRGQPTYFLPRRQGWVYRVRVPKDFGKQAVTWTITANGKTQKAYGELLPVQEITERIVMTRGNLNPGEGDPNKPPSLTIATVASASVGEPLKLTASVADDGLPKPREAAPRRTTATDATRIQAQTNSNAAPRPRGLTVSWMQIRGPAQVNVGPAGSTPVTDGKASITARFQQPGTYVLRVTANDGALSTKTDVTITVTAASSTP
;
A
#
# COMPACT_ATOMS: atom_id res chain seq x y z
N MET A 1 -51.02 -45.50 39.54
CA MET A 1 -50.10 -45.83 38.43
C MET A 1 -49.51 -44.50 37.95
N ILE A 2 -48.26 -44.21 38.29
CA ILE A 2 -47.60 -42.93 37.98
C ILE A 2 -46.68 -43.17 36.77
N VAL A 3 -46.92 -42.41 35.69
CA VAL A 3 -46.06 -42.40 34.51
C VAL A 3 -45.09 -41.22 34.67
N VAL A 4 -43.79 -41.51 34.69
CA VAL A 4 -42.73 -40.50 34.66
C VAL A 4 -42.24 -40.38 33.23
N ILE A 5 -42.36 -39.19 32.64
CA ILE A 5 -41.83 -38.88 31.31
C ILE A 5 -40.47 -38.21 31.51
N VAL A 6 -39.40 -38.85 31.06
CA VAL A 6 -38.05 -38.28 31.01
C VAL A 6 -37.89 -37.59 29.65
N GLY A 7 -37.88 -36.26 29.64
CA GLY A 7 -37.60 -35.47 28.45
C GLY A 7 -36.10 -35.40 28.19
N VAL A 8 -35.65 -35.97 27.07
CA VAL A 8 -34.27 -35.80 26.58
C VAL A 8 -34.21 -34.51 25.76
N TRP A 9 -33.46 -33.53 26.26
CA TRP A 9 -33.15 -32.31 25.51
C TRP A 9 -31.97 -32.56 24.58
N ILE A 10 -32.21 -32.60 23.28
CA ILE A 10 -31.15 -32.60 22.28
C ILE A 10 -30.75 -31.14 22.04
N GLN A 11 -29.61 -30.72 22.59
CA GLN A 11 -28.96 -29.48 22.14
C GLN A 11 -28.33 -29.73 20.77
N ALA A 12 -28.85 -29.07 19.74
CA ALA A 12 -28.19 -29.02 18.45
C ALA A 12 -26.82 -28.36 18.60
N GLN A 13 -25.75 -29.06 18.24
CA GLN A 13 -24.41 -28.47 18.16
C GLN A 13 -24.43 -27.38 17.09
N GLN A 14 -24.17 -26.13 17.48
CA GLN A 14 -23.86 -25.07 16.51
C GLN A 14 -22.56 -25.44 15.81
N LEU A 15 -22.67 -25.83 14.53
CA LEU A 15 -21.50 -25.96 13.66
C LEU A 15 -20.82 -24.58 13.59
N PRO A 16 -19.48 -24.48 13.73
CA PRO A 16 -18.79 -23.21 13.62
C PRO A 16 -19.09 -22.58 12.25
N THR A 17 -19.74 -21.42 12.26
CA THR A 17 -20.02 -20.60 11.07
C THR A 17 -18.82 -19.79 10.60
N ALA A 18 -17.69 -19.85 11.31
CA ALA A 18 -16.46 -19.20 10.93
C ALA A 18 -15.64 -20.11 10.00
N ILE A 19 -15.51 -19.71 8.74
CA ILE A 19 -14.41 -20.19 7.90
C ILE A 19 -13.13 -19.64 8.54
N PRO A 20 -12.20 -20.48 9.06
CA PRO A 20 -10.93 -19.98 9.54
C PRO A 20 -10.18 -19.37 8.36
N GLN A 21 -10.09 -18.04 8.31
CA GLN A 21 -9.09 -17.39 7.46
C GLN A 21 -7.73 -17.72 8.08
N THR A 22 -7.07 -18.77 7.59
CA THR A 22 -5.72 -19.12 8.04
C THR A 22 -4.81 -17.91 7.84
N LYS A 23 -4.27 -17.40 8.94
CA LYS A 23 -3.28 -16.31 8.95
C LYS A 23 -1.92 -16.94 9.24
N TRP A 24 -0.99 -16.76 8.31
CA TRP A 24 0.41 -17.13 8.53
C TRP A 24 1.19 -15.90 8.96
N ALA A 25 1.85 -15.95 10.11
CA ALA A 25 2.69 -14.85 10.57
C ALA A 25 3.87 -14.62 9.60
N SER A 26 4.49 -15.72 9.13
CA SER A 26 5.68 -15.74 8.26
C SER A 26 5.73 -17.00 7.37
N GLY A 27 6.74 -17.08 6.50
CA GLY A 27 7.10 -18.27 5.71
C GLY A 27 6.29 -18.46 4.42
N GLN A 28 5.46 -17.50 4.04
CA GLN A 28 4.71 -17.50 2.80
C GLN A 28 5.40 -16.71 1.69
N ASP A 29 4.90 -16.89 0.47
CA ASP A 29 5.41 -16.22 -0.73
C ASP A 29 4.93 -14.77 -0.84
N VAL A 30 5.58 -14.05 -1.75
CA VAL A 30 5.15 -12.74 -2.24
C VAL A 30 4.68 -12.91 -3.67
N VAL A 31 3.40 -12.60 -3.91
CA VAL A 31 2.76 -12.78 -5.23
C VAL A 31 2.70 -11.42 -5.94
N PRO A 32 3.51 -11.15 -6.96
CA PRO A 32 3.29 -9.99 -7.82
C PRO A 32 2.02 -10.19 -8.65
N TYR A 33 1.35 -9.11 -9.01
CA TYR A 33 0.23 -9.14 -9.94
C TYR A 33 0.21 -7.88 -10.81
N PHE A 34 -0.32 -8.02 -12.01
CA PHE A 34 -0.52 -6.93 -12.95
C PHE A 34 -1.86 -6.25 -12.67
N GLU A 35 -1.85 -4.92 -12.52
CA GLU A 35 -3.05 -4.12 -12.28
C GLU A 35 -3.65 -3.57 -13.59
N GLY A 36 -2.84 -3.45 -14.64
CA GLY A 36 -3.21 -2.86 -15.93
C GLY A 36 -2.11 -1.96 -16.49
N TRP A 37 -2.37 -1.32 -17.63
CA TRP A 37 -1.45 -0.40 -18.27
C TRP A 37 -2.08 0.95 -18.60
N ILE A 38 -1.26 2.01 -18.56
CA ILE A 38 -1.67 3.38 -18.88
C ILE A 38 -1.00 3.80 -20.18
N ARG A 39 -1.76 4.39 -21.10
CA ARG A 39 -1.23 5.05 -22.30
C ARG A 39 -0.72 6.45 -21.95
N ASN A 40 0.50 6.77 -22.37
CA ASN A 40 1.10 8.10 -22.20
C ASN A 40 0.90 8.98 -23.43
N PRO A 41 0.95 10.32 -23.29
CA PRO A 41 0.82 11.26 -24.41
C PRO A 41 1.89 11.09 -25.51
N ASP A 42 3.08 10.62 -25.16
CA ASP A 42 4.18 10.32 -26.09
C ASP A 42 4.00 8.98 -26.84
N GLY A 43 2.89 8.28 -26.60
CA GLY A 43 2.56 6.97 -27.18
C GLY A 43 3.20 5.78 -26.47
N SER A 44 4.04 6.00 -25.45
CA SER A 44 4.58 4.94 -24.60
C SER A 44 3.52 4.43 -23.62
N PHE A 45 3.84 3.37 -22.87
CA PHE A 45 2.92 2.78 -21.90
C PHE A 45 3.59 2.59 -20.53
N ASP A 46 2.84 2.85 -19.46
CA ASP A 46 3.24 2.49 -18.10
C ASP A 46 2.51 1.22 -17.66
N MET A 47 3.27 0.14 -17.49
CA MET A 47 2.78 -1.14 -16.98
C MET A 47 2.71 -1.06 -15.45
N VAL A 48 1.53 -1.23 -14.86
CA VAL A 48 1.31 -1.02 -13.43
C VAL A 48 1.18 -2.35 -12.70
N PHE A 49 1.94 -2.50 -11.63
CA PHE A 49 1.98 -3.72 -10.83
C PHE A 49 1.70 -3.44 -9.35
N GLY A 50 1.17 -4.47 -8.70
CA GLY A 50 1.09 -4.60 -7.26
C GLY A 50 1.71 -5.92 -6.80
N TYR A 51 1.71 -6.14 -5.50
CA TYR A 51 2.05 -7.43 -4.92
C TYR A 51 1.19 -7.74 -3.71
N PHE A 52 1.15 -9.02 -3.34
CA PHE A 52 0.54 -9.52 -2.12
C PHE A 52 1.58 -10.33 -1.35
N ASN A 53 2.10 -9.75 -0.27
CA ASN A 53 2.88 -10.50 0.70
C ASN A 53 1.87 -11.30 1.54
N ARG A 54 1.86 -12.63 1.37
CA ARG A 54 0.87 -13.51 2.01
C ARG A 54 1.07 -13.64 3.52
N ASN A 55 2.20 -13.18 4.03
CA ASN A 55 2.49 -13.10 5.45
C ASN A 55 1.66 -12.01 6.15
N TRP A 56 1.42 -12.22 7.44
CA TRP A 56 0.67 -11.29 8.29
C TRP A 56 1.59 -10.33 9.06
N GLU A 57 2.80 -10.78 9.41
CA GLU A 57 3.78 -10.03 10.20
C GLU A 57 5.11 -9.88 9.45
N GLU A 58 5.57 -10.94 8.79
CA GLU A 58 6.87 -10.95 8.10
C GLU A 58 6.92 -9.93 6.94
N GLN A 59 7.90 -9.05 7.02
CA GLN A 59 8.31 -8.16 5.95
C GLN A 59 9.60 -8.72 5.36
N LEU A 60 9.78 -8.61 4.04
CA LEU A 60 10.91 -9.22 3.35
C LEU A 60 11.72 -8.17 2.60
N ALA A 61 13.05 -8.17 2.80
CA ALA A 61 13.97 -7.47 1.93
C ALA A 61 14.50 -8.47 0.89
N ILE A 62 14.13 -8.28 -0.38
CA ILE A 62 14.57 -9.13 -1.50
C ILE A 62 15.21 -8.21 -2.54
N PRO A 63 16.55 -8.07 -2.53
CA PRO A 63 17.28 -7.23 -3.47
C PRO A 63 17.01 -7.63 -4.93
N THR A 64 17.24 -6.69 -5.85
CA THR A 64 17.16 -7.01 -7.28
C THR A 64 18.21 -8.06 -7.65
N GLY A 65 17.83 -9.04 -8.47
CA GLY A 65 18.67 -10.18 -8.80
C GLY A 65 17.87 -11.43 -9.17
N ALA A 66 18.46 -12.61 -8.98
CA ALA A 66 17.83 -13.89 -9.36
C ALA A 66 16.46 -14.11 -8.68
N GLU A 67 16.30 -13.64 -7.44
CA GLU A 67 15.07 -13.79 -6.66
C GLU A 67 14.09 -12.62 -6.82
N ASN A 68 14.47 -11.53 -7.48
CA ASN A 68 13.60 -10.39 -7.75
C ASN A 68 14.06 -9.68 -9.03
N SER A 69 13.49 -10.09 -10.16
CA SER A 69 13.90 -9.63 -11.48
C SER A 69 12.73 -9.17 -12.32
N VAL A 70 12.96 -8.17 -13.16
CA VAL A 70 12.00 -7.67 -14.14
C VAL A 70 12.58 -7.77 -15.53
N GLU A 71 11.93 -8.50 -16.42
CA GLU A 71 12.32 -8.61 -17.82
C GLU A 71 11.23 -8.06 -18.75
N PRO A 72 11.56 -7.53 -19.93
CA PRO A 72 12.93 -7.30 -20.45
C PRO A 72 13.61 -6.08 -19.81
N GLY A 73 14.95 -6.07 -19.86
CA GLY A 73 15.80 -4.98 -19.40
C GLY A 73 16.21 -5.10 -17.93
N GLY A 74 16.18 -6.32 -17.39
CA GLY A 74 16.46 -6.63 -16.00
C GLY A 74 17.93 -6.73 -15.62
N PRO A 75 18.21 -7.19 -14.39
CA PRO A 75 17.22 -7.59 -13.39
C PRO A 75 16.58 -6.41 -12.66
N ASP A 76 17.19 -5.22 -12.63
CA ASP A 76 16.69 -4.03 -11.92
C ASP A 76 16.06 -3.02 -12.88
N ARG A 77 14.75 -2.82 -12.73
CA ARG A 77 13.98 -1.77 -13.41
C ARG A 77 13.22 -0.90 -12.42
N GLY A 78 13.77 -0.72 -11.21
CA GLY A 78 13.20 0.10 -10.16
C GLY A 78 12.07 -0.58 -9.37
N GLN A 79 11.94 -1.90 -9.44
CA GLN A 79 10.94 -2.65 -8.68
C GLN A 79 11.17 -2.54 -7.17
N PRO A 80 10.11 -2.74 -6.36
CA PRO A 80 10.25 -2.87 -4.92
C PRO A 80 11.28 -3.93 -4.54
N THR A 81 12.10 -3.62 -3.54
CA THR A 81 13.02 -4.59 -2.90
C THR A 81 12.67 -4.82 -1.44
N TYR A 82 11.65 -4.11 -0.94
CA TYR A 82 11.17 -4.25 0.43
C TYR A 82 9.65 -4.48 0.41
N PHE A 83 9.22 -5.63 0.92
CA PHE A 83 7.86 -6.14 0.75
C PHE A 83 7.12 -6.13 2.08
N LEU A 84 6.38 -5.03 2.33
CA LEU A 84 5.44 -4.93 3.45
C LEU A 84 4.38 -6.04 3.39
N PRO A 85 3.85 -6.49 4.54
CA PRO A 85 2.78 -7.48 4.59
C PRO A 85 1.54 -7.04 3.81
N ARG A 86 0.71 -8.02 3.47
CA ARG A 86 -0.59 -7.82 2.83
C ARG A 86 -0.51 -7.22 1.42
N ARG A 87 -1.64 -6.74 0.92
CA ARG A 87 -1.82 -6.29 -0.46
C ARG A 87 -1.29 -4.87 -0.62
N GLN A 88 -0.34 -4.69 -1.52
CA GLN A 88 0.17 -3.39 -1.94
C GLN A 88 -0.11 -3.22 -3.43
N GLY A 89 -1.21 -2.52 -3.75
CA GLY A 89 -1.62 -2.25 -5.12
C GLY A 89 -1.02 -0.96 -5.68
N TRP A 90 -0.92 -0.87 -6.99
CA TRP A 90 -0.48 0.35 -7.69
C TRP A 90 0.89 0.89 -7.23
N VAL A 91 1.82 -0.01 -6.91
CA VAL A 91 3.07 0.32 -6.21
C VAL A 91 4.29 0.32 -7.14
N TYR A 92 4.20 -0.24 -8.33
CA TYR A 92 5.31 -0.31 -9.25
C TYR A 92 4.87 -0.01 -10.67
N ARG A 93 5.70 0.71 -11.41
CA ARG A 93 5.46 1.06 -12.82
C ARG A 93 6.69 0.72 -13.65
N VAL A 94 6.46 0.17 -14.83
CA VAL A 94 7.49 -0.08 -15.84
C VAL A 94 7.09 0.62 -17.13
N ARG A 95 7.88 1.60 -17.54
CA ARG A 95 7.71 2.25 -18.84
C ARG A 95 8.17 1.30 -19.95
N VAL A 96 7.31 1.11 -20.96
CA VAL A 96 7.61 0.38 -22.20
C VAL A 96 7.34 1.27 -23.43
N PRO A 97 8.07 1.09 -24.54
CA PRO A 97 8.00 1.99 -25.68
C PRO A 97 6.71 1.80 -26.50
N LYS A 98 6.43 2.75 -27.40
CA LYS A 98 5.22 2.75 -28.24
C LYS A 98 5.09 1.53 -29.16
N ASP A 99 6.20 0.89 -29.50
CA ASP A 99 6.33 -0.26 -30.38
C ASP A 99 6.47 -1.60 -29.61
N PHE A 100 6.13 -1.61 -28.32
CA PHE A 100 6.20 -2.81 -27.46
C PHE A 100 5.40 -4.01 -28.00
N GLY A 101 4.31 -3.75 -28.73
CA GLY A 101 3.58 -4.78 -29.46
C GLY A 101 2.97 -5.87 -28.55
N LYS A 102 3.23 -7.14 -28.87
CA LYS A 102 2.72 -8.32 -28.15
C LYS A 102 3.71 -8.87 -27.11
N GLN A 103 4.70 -8.08 -26.72
CA GLN A 103 5.64 -8.48 -25.68
C GLN A 103 4.98 -8.41 -24.29
N ALA A 104 5.63 -9.03 -23.30
CA ALA A 104 5.20 -8.98 -21.91
C ALA A 104 6.34 -8.48 -21.01
N VAL A 105 5.99 -7.65 -20.03
CA VAL A 105 6.87 -7.38 -18.88
C VAL A 105 6.63 -8.47 -17.85
N THR A 106 7.66 -9.20 -17.47
CA THR A 106 7.59 -10.26 -16.46
C THR A 106 8.29 -9.80 -15.18
N TRP A 107 7.53 -9.68 -14.08
CA TRP A 107 8.10 -9.48 -12.75
C TRP A 107 8.12 -10.81 -12.00
N THR A 108 9.31 -11.29 -11.66
CA THR A 108 9.54 -12.54 -10.93
C THR A 108 9.98 -12.23 -9.50
N ILE A 109 9.35 -12.88 -8.52
CA ILE A 109 9.73 -12.80 -7.10
C ILE A 109 9.86 -14.22 -6.54
N THR A 110 10.97 -14.53 -5.89
CA THR A 110 11.17 -15.72 -5.09
C THR A 110 11.26 -15.31 -3.62
N ALA A 111 10.34 -15.80 -2.80
CA ALA A 111 10.30 -15.55 -1.37
C ALA A 111 10.06 -16.86 -0.63
N ASN A 112 10.85 -17.13 0.41
CA ASN A 112 10.72 -18.36 1.21
C ASN A 112 10.72 -19.64 0.33
N GLY A 113 11.61 -19.68 -0.66
CA GLY A 113 11.77 -20.80 -1.60
C GLY A 113 10.65 -20.97 -2.64
N LYS A 114 9.69 -20.04 -2.70
CA LYS A 114 8.56 -20.09 -3.63
C LYS A 114 8.66 -18.96 -4.65
N THR A 115 8.64 -19.30 -5.93
CA THR A 115 8.70 -18.34 -7.03
C THR A 115 7.31 -18.02 -7.58
N GLN A 116 7.02 -16.74 -7.74
CA GLN A 116 5.80 -16.21 -8.33
C GLN A 116 6.13 -15.22 -9.45
N LYS A 117 5.23 -15.11 -10.43
CA LYS A 117 5.40 -14.24 -11.60
C LYS A 117 4.13 -13.47 -11.91
N ALA A 118 4.30 -12.22 -12.36
CA ALA A 118 3.26 -11.43 -12.98
C ALA A 118 3.67 -11.06 -14.40
N TYR A 119 2.72 -11.11 -15.33
CA TYR A 119 2.91 -10.76 -16.73
C TYR A 119 2.07 -9.52 -17.04
N GLY A 120 2.71 -8.45 -17.47
CA GLY A 120 2.06 -7.25 -17.98
C GLY A 120 2.09 -7.24 -19.49
N GLU A 121 0.91 -7.21 -20.11
CA GLU A 121 0.71 -7.18 -21.57
C GLU A 121 -0.19 -6.00 -21.95
N LEU A 122 -0.13 -5.58 -23.21
CA LEU A 122 -0.98 -4.51 -23.75
C LEU A 122 -2.32 -5.05 -24.27
N LEU A 123 -3.03 -5.82 -23.44
CA LEU A 123 -4.38 -6.27 -23.77
C LEU A 123 -5.36 -5.10 -23.66
N PRO A 124 -6.23 -4.83 -24.66
CA PRO A 124 -7.15 -3.69 -24.63
C PRO A 124 -8.04 -3.62 -23.38
N VAL A 125 -8.46 -4.78 -22.85
CA VAL A 125 -9.31 -4.86 -21.64
C VAL A 125 -8.56 -4.51 -20.34
N GLN A 126 -7.23 -4.42 -20.38
CA GLN A 126 -6.37 -4.09 -19.25
C GLN A 126 -5.90 -2.64 -19.27
N GLU A 127 -6.36 -1.82 -20.23
CA GLU A 127 -6.11 -0.38 -20.23
C GLU A 127 -6.83 0.27 -19.04
N ILE A 128 -6.08 1.06 -18.28
CA ILE A 128 -6.56 1.82 -17.13
C ILE A 128 -6.15 3.28 -17.28
N THR A 129 -6.81 4.16 -16.52
CA THR A 129 -6.46 5.57 -16.47
C THR A 129 -5.61 5.87 -15.24
N GLU A 130 -4.85 6.97 -15.28
CA GLU A 130 -4.15 7.49 -14.10
C GLU A 130 -5.13 7.72 -12.93
N ARG A 131 -6.37 8.14 -13.22
CA ARG A 131 -7.40 8.34 -12.21
C ARG A 131 -7.76 7.06 -11.45
N ILE A 132 -7.80 5.90 -12.11
CA ILE A 132 -8.02 4.60 -11.43
C ILE A 132 -6.89 4.35 -10.42
N VAL A 133 -5.65 4.69 -10.77
CA VAL A 133 -4.50 4.54 -9.87
C VAL A 133 -4.59 5.51 -8.67
N MET A 134 -4.90 6.79 -8.93
CA MET A 134 -5.02 7.83 -7.91
C MET A 134 -6.11 7.53 -6.88
N THR A 135 -7.21 6.92 -7.33
CA THR A 135 -8.37 6.55 -6.51
C THR A 135 -8.28 5.13 -5.94
N ARG A 136 -7.18 4.42 -6.20
CA ARG A 136 -6.91 3.04 -5.77
C ARG A 136 -7.96 2.02 -6.27
N GLY A 137 -8.47 2.21 -7.49
CA GLY A 137 -9.36 1.28 -8.17
C GLY A 137 -10.79 1.76 -8.36
N ASN A 138 -11.09 3.05 -8.13
CA ASN A 138 -12.42 3.58 -8.46
C ASN A 138 -12.55 3.69 -9.98
N LEU A 139 -13.56 3.02 -10.54
CA LEU A 139 -13.82 2.98 -11.98
C LEU A 139 -14.46 4.27 -12.52
N ASN A 140 -14.81 5.23 -11.66
CA ASN A 140 -15.34 6.51 -12.10
C ASN A 140 -14.27 7.33 -12.86
N PRO A 141 -14.49 7.65 -14.15
CA PRO A 141 -13.52 8.35 -14.99
C PRO A 141 -13.29 9.82 -14.60
N GLY A 142 -14.12 10.39 -13.71
CA GLY A 142 -13.95 11.76 -13.24
C GLY A 142 -14.44 12.82 -14.20
N GLU A 143 -15.31 12.46 -15.14
CA GLU A 143 -15.88 13.41 -16.08
C GLU A 143 -16.65 14.50 -15.31
N GLY A 144 -16.26 15.76 -15.53
CA GLY A 144 -16.84 16.91 -14.83
C GLY A 144 -16.43 17.07 -13.36
N ASP A 145 -15.51 16.26 -12.84
CA ASP A 145 -14.99 16.41 -11.48
C ASP A 145 -13.99 17.58 -11.42
N PRO A 146 -14.28 18.67 -10.67
CA PRO A 146 -13.36 19.79 -10.56
C PRO A 146 -12.16 19.50 -9.65
N ASN A 147 -12.19 18.42 -8.85
CA ASN A 147 -11.13 18.08 -7.92
C ASN A 147 -9.83 17.73 -8.64
N LYS A 148 -8.71 18.33 -8.20
CA LYS A 148 -7.36 18.02 -8.67
C LYS A 148 -6.59 17.27 -7.60
N PRO A 149 -5.69 16.34 -7.97
CA PRO A 149 -4.88 15.65 -6.98
C PRO A 149 -3.93 16.64 -6.26
N PRO A 150 -3.60 16.41 -4.98
CA PRO A 150 -2.67 17.25 -4.25
C PRO A 150 -1.31 17.38 -4.94
N SER A 151 -0.69 18.54 -4.87
CA SER A 151 0.73 18.70 -5.21
C SER A 151 1.62 18.29 -4.03
N LEU A 152 2.79 17.71 -4.32
CA LEU A 152 3.66 17.12 -3.30
C LEU A 152 5.13 17.37 -3.63
N THR A 153 5.87 17.95 -2.68
CA THR A 153 7.34 18.06 -2.73
C THR A 153 7.96 17.62 -1.40
N ILE A 154 9.17 17.06 -1.45
CA ILE A 154 9.91 16.61 -0.26
C ILE A 154 11.15 17.48 -0.12
N ALA A 155 11.42 17.95 1.09
CA ALA A 155 12.66 18.68 1.37
C ALA A 155 13.89 17.80 1.09
N THR A 156 14.92 18.38 0.47
CA THR A 156 16.18 17.68 0.20
C THR A 156 16.80 17.14 1.48
N VAL A 157 17.21 15.87 1.45
CA VAL A 157 17.86 15.18 2.56
C VAL A 157 19.36 15.11 2.27
N ALA A 158 20.21 15.74 3.10
CA ALA A 158 21.65 15.81 2.84
C ALA A 158 22.39 14.50 3.09
N SER A 159 22.08 13.78 4.18
CA SER A 159 22.57 12.43 4.51
C SER A 159 21.87 11.91 5.76
N ALA A 160 21.92 10.60 5.99
CA ALA A 160 21.41 9.94 7.19
C ALA A 160 22.45 8.94 7.73
N SER A 161 22.43 8.72 9.03
CA SER A 161 23.30 7.74 9.71
C SER A 161 22.47 6.68 10.42
N VAL A 162 23.01 5.47 10.54
CA VAL A 162 22.37 4.40 11.30
C VAL A 162 22.09 4.85 12.74
N GLY A 163 20.89 4.56 13.25
CA GLY A 163 20.45 4.88 14.60
C GLY A 163 19.96 6.33 14.81
N GLU A 164 20.47 7.28 14.03
CA GLU A 164 20.11 8.70 14.15
C GLU A 164 18.69 8.99 13.62
N PRO A 165 17.90 9.82 14.32
CA PRO A 165 16.58 10.22 13.84
C PRO A 165 16.70 11.19 12.66
N LEU A 166 16.12 10.83 11.53
CA LEU A 166 15.99 11.70 10.37
C LEU A 166 14.58 12.26 10.28
N LYS A 167 14.44 13.59 10.37
CA LYS A 167 13.15 14.25 10.11
C LYS A 167 12.92 14.39 8.61
N LEU A 168 11.86 13.77 8.11
CA LEU A 168 11.38 13.92 6.73
C LEU A 168 10.16 14.84 6.73
N THR A 169 10.13 15.82 5.83
CA THR A 169 9.02 16.77 5.72
C THR A 169 8.54 16.85 4.28
N ALA A 170 7.26 16.58 4.09
CA ALA A 170 6.53 16.80 2.85
C ALA A 170 5.85 18.16 2.90
N SER A 171 5.98 18.93 1.81
CA SER A 171 5.19 20.12 1.54
C SER A 171 4.08 19.76 0.57
N VAL A 172 2.84 20.07 0.91
CA VAL A 172 1.64 19.68 0.18
C VAL A 172 0.74 20.88 -0.02
N ALA A 173 0.26 21.08 -1.23
CA ALA A 173 -0.78 22.04 -1.54
C ALA A 173 -1.91 21.35 -2.32
N ASP A 174 -3.12 21.80 -2.09
CA ASP A 174 -4.36 21.18 -2.56
C ASP A 174 -5.36 22.28 -2.96
N ASP A 175 -6.32 21.97 -3.82
CA ASP A 175 -7.34 22.93 -4.25
C ASP A 175 -8.51 23.07 -3.26
N GLY A 176 -8.46 22.34 -2.14
CA GLY A 176 -9.47 22.33 -1.09
C GLY A 176 -10.65 21.40 -1.38
N LEU A 177 -10.54 20.58 -2.42
CA LEU A 177 -11.50 19.55 -2.77
C LEU A 177 -10.93 18.14 -2.46
N PRO A 178 -11.79 17.16 -2.17
CA PRO A 178 -13.19 17.32 -1.81
C PRO A 178 -13.31 18.08 -0.47
N LYS A 179 -14.37 18.88 -0.33
CA LYS A 179 -14.63 19.56 0.95
C LYS A 179 -14.75 18.53 2.08
N PRO A 180 -14.17 18.80 3.27
CA PRO A 180 -14.25 17.87 4.39
C PRO A 180 -15.71 17.50 4.67
N ARG A 181 -15.99 16.19 4.69
CA ARG A 181 -17.34 15.71 5.02
C ARG A 181 -17.63 16.02 6.49
N GLU A 182 -18.75 16.71 6.74
CA GLU A 182 -19.24 16.93 8.10
C GLU A 182 -19.30 15.61 8.86
N ALA A 183 -18.93 15.63 10.13
CA ALA A 183 -19.07 14.45 10.97
C ALA A 183 -20.55 14.08 11.06
N ALA A 184 -20.89 12.91 10.53
CA ALA A 184 -22.20 12.33 10.76
C ALA A 184 -22.46 12.34 12.28
N PRO A 185 -23.64 12.79 12.74
CA PRO A 185 -23.96 12.78 14.15
C PRO A 185 -23.74 11.37 14.69
N ARG A 186 -23.08 11.27 15.85
CA ARG A 186 -22.85 9.99 16.53
C ARG A 186 -24.21 9.32 16.68
N ARG A 187 -24.44 8.22 15.96
CA ARG A 187 -25.65 7.42 16.16
C ARG A 187 -25.65 7.00 17.62
N THR A 188 -26.62 7.48 18.39
CA THR A 188 -26.88 6.97 19.73
C THR A 188 -27.13 5.47 19.59
N THR A 189 -26.49 4.68 20.45
CA THR A 189 -26.74 3.24 20.53
C THR A 189 -28.25 3.03 20.69
N ALA A 190 -28.87 2.41 19.68
CA ALA A 190 -30.28 2.05 19.77
C ALA A 190 -30.41 1.01 20.89
N THR A 191 -31.22 1.33 21.91
CA THR A 191 -31.58 0.44 23.03
C THR A 191 -32.54 -0.67 22.61
N ASP A 192 -32.87 -0.76 21.32
CA ASP A 192 -33.89 -1.64 20.78
C ASP A 192 -33.25 -2.92 20.20
N ALA A 193 -33.46 -4.05 20.88
CA ALA A 193 -32.90 -5.35 20.53
C ALA A 193 -33.50 -5.97 19.25
N THR A 194 -34.51 -5.33 18.65
CA THR A 194 -35.22 -5.81 17.45
C THR A 194 -34.59 -5.37 16.13
N ARG A 195 -33.57 -4.49 16.15
CA ARG A 195 -32.88 -4.03 14.94
C ARG A 195 -31.62 -4.85 14.67
N ILE A 196 -31.42 -5.25 13.40
CA ILE A 196 -30.14 -5.81 12.93
C ILE A 196 -29.04 -4.79 13.22
N GLN A 197 -28.20 -5.08 14.20
CA GLN A 197 -27.03 -4.27 14.51
C GLN A 197 -25.95 -4.58 13.48
N ALA A 198 -25.45 -3.55 12.77
CA ALA A 198 -24.24 -3.72 11.99
C ALA A 198 -23.11 -4.07 12.97
N GLN A 199 -22.53 -5.26 12.81
CA GLN A 199 -21.42 -5.72 13.61
C GLN A 199 -20.20 -4.85 13.29
N THR A 200 -19.96 -3.79 14.07
CA THR A 200 -18.79 -2.92 13.89
C THR A 200 -17.56 -3.62 14.47
N ASN A 201 -16.96 -4.54 13.71
CA ASN A 201 -15.72 -5.23 14.08
C ASN A 201 -14.45 -4.36 13.90
N SER A 202 -14.57 -3.03 14.00
CA SER A 202 -13.48 -2.11 13.72
C SER A 202 -12.91 -1.53 15.02
N ASN A 203 -11.88 -2.19 15.57
CA ASN A 203 -10.95 -1.61 16.56
C ASN A 203 -9.91 -0.66 15.92
N ALA A 204 -10.16 -0.19 14.69
CA ALA A 204 -9.23 0.66 13.98
C ALA A 204 -9.32 2.11 14.51
N ALA A 205 -8.15 2.71 14.76
CA ALA A 205 -8.07 4.14 15.09
C ALA A 205 -8.81 4.99 14.03
N PRO A 206 -9.43 6.13 14.42
CA PRO A 206 -10.06 7.03 13.46
C PRO A 206 -9.06 7.40 12.36
N ARG A 207 -9.40 7.11 11.10
CA ARG A 207 -8.58 7.57 9.98
C ARG A 207 -8.65 9.11 9.95
N PRO A 208 -7.50 9.81 9.87
CA PRO A 208 -7.52 11.25 9.69
C PRO A 208 -8.35 11.59 8.44
N ARG A 209 -9.18 12.63 8.57
CA ARG A 209 -10.06 13.10 7.50
C ARG A 209 -9.40 14.27 6.80
N GLY A 210 -9.61 14.38 5.49
CA GLY A 210 -9.02 15.43 4.66
C GLY A 210 -7.60 15.11 4.22
N LEU A 211 -6.85 16.15 3.91
CA LEU A 211 -5.52 16.06 3.32
C LEU A 211 -4.51 15.38 4.26
N THR A 212 -3.92 14.29 3.79
CA THR A 212 -2.98 13.47 4.56
C THR A 212 -1.76 13.08 3.73
N VAL A 213 -0.66 12.77 4.41
CA VAL A 213 0.56 12.20 3.83
C VAL A 213 0.84 10.86 4.47
N SER A 214 1.16 9.86 3.66
CA SER A 214 1.65 8.56 4.12
C SER A 214 2.99 8.22 3.49
N TRP A 215 3.80 7.44 4.21
CA TRP A 215 5.14 7.04 3.80
C TRP A 215 5.19 5.51 3.74
N MET A 216 5.70 4.98 2.63
CA MET A 216 5.84 3.56 2.42
C MET A 216 7.27 3.26 1.98
N GLN A 217 7.96 2.37 2.67
CA GLN A 217 9.22 1.85 2.18
C GLN A 217 8.97 0.95 0.95
N ILE A 218 9.63 1.28 -0.16
CA ILE A 218 9.55 0.50 -1.40
C ILE A 218 10.88 -0.18 -1.73
N ARG A 219 12.02 0.42 -1.34
CA ARG A 219 13.35 -0.20 -1.49
C ARG A 219 14.20 0.01 -0.25
N GLY A 220 15.17 -0.87 -0.05
CA GLY A 220 16.15 -0.81 1.03
C GLY A 220 16.53 -2.18 1.58
N PRO A 221 17.66 -2.26 2.30
CA PRO A 221 18.19 -3.52 2.83
C PRO A 221 17.47 -4.01 4.11
N ALA A 222 16.82 -3.12 4.86
CA ALA A 222 16.15 -3.44 6.12
C ALA A 222 14.93 -2.56 6.38
N GLN A 223 14.18 -2.83 7.44
CA GLN A 223 13.03 -2.01 7.84
C GLN A 223 13.45 -0.60 8.24
N VAL A 224 12.71 0.41 7.76
CA VAL A 224 12.75 1.77 8.29
C VAL A 224 11.68 1.92 9.36
N ASN A 225 12.09 2.37 10.55
CA ASN A 225 11.17 2.70 11.63
C ASN A 225 10.69 4.14 11.46
N VAL A 226 9.39 4.33 11.21
CA VAL A 226 8.77 5.64 11.01
C VAL A 226 7.81 5.99 12.14
N GLY A 227 7.84 7.24 12.58
CA GLY A 227 6.94 7.78 13.60
C GLY A 227 6.45 9.19 13.23
N PRO A 228 5.13 9.49 13.31
CA PRO A 228 4.03 8.57 13.65
C PRO A 228 3.79 7.49 12.58
N ALA A 229 3.16 6.39 12.96
CA ALA A 229 2.75 5.33 12.03
C ALA A 229 1.47 5.71 11.29
N GLY A 230 1.35 5.28 10.03
CA GLY A 230 0.16 5.52 9.20
C GLY A 230 0.16 6.88 8.51
N SER A 231 -1.04 7.39 8.24
CA SER A 231 -1.23 8.68 7.57
C SER A 231 -1.11 9.84 8.57
N THR A 232 -0.27 10.83 8.24
CA THR A 232 -0.11 12.07 8.99
C THR A 232 -0.99 13.16 8.37
N PRO A 233 -1.83 13.85 9.15
CA PRO A 233 -2.55 15.05 8.68
C PRO A 233 -1.59 16.13 8.17
N VAL A 234 -2.00 16.87 7.14
CA VAL A 234 -1.27 18.05 6.70
C VAL A 234 -1.71 19.26 7.53
N THR A 235 -0.75 19.96 8.13
CA THR A 235 -0.95 21.20 8.89
C THR A 235 -0.07 22.28 8.27
N ASP A 236 -0.63 23.45 7.97
CA ASP A 236 0.07 24.59 7.34
C ASP A 236 0.86 24.19 6.08
N GLY A 237 0.24 23.33 5.26
CA GLY A 237 0.83 22.81 4.02
C GLY A 237 2.00 21.84 4.23
N LYS A 238 2.21 21.32 5.45
CA LYS A 238 3.31 20.40 5.76
C LYS A 238 2.87 19.18 6.54
N ALA A 239 3.57 18.07 6.33
CA ALA A 239 3.48 16.88 7.16
C ALA A 239 4.88 16.30 7.38
N SER A 240 5.20 15.96 8.64
CA SER A 240 6.52 15.44 8.99
C SER A 240 6.43 14.08 9.67
N ILE A 241 7.45 13.26 9.45
CA ILE A 241 7.73 12.04 10.22
C ILE A 241 9.20 12.04 10.67
N THR A 242 9.48 11.22 11.67
CA THR A 242 10.84 10.82 12.04
C THR A 242 11.09 9.42 11.53
N ALA A 243 12.12 9.24 10.71
CA ALA A 243 12.61 7.95 10.23
C ALA A 243 13.89 7.54 10.99
N ARG A 244 14.03 6.25 11.30
CA ARG A 244 15.26 5.66 11.86
C ARG A 244 15.65 4.43 11.05
N PHE A 245 16.93 4.36 10.71
CA PHE A 245 17.50 3.30 9.87
C PHE A 245 18.43 2.43 10.71
N GLN A 246 18.29 1.11 10.59
CA GLN A 246 19.05 0.16 11.39
C GLN A 246 20.25 -0.44 10.65
N GLN A 247 20.32 -0.24 9.34
CA GLN A 247 21.41 -0.74 8.50
C GLN A 247 21.84 0.34 7.48
N PRO A 248 23.13 0.42 7.14
CA PRO A 248 23.59 1.28 6.06
C PRO A 248 23.05 0.79 4.71
N GLY A 249 22.94 1.71 3.75
CA GLY A 249 22.48 1.40 2.39
C GLY A 249 21.56 2.48 1.82
N THR A 250 21.08 2.23 0.61
CA THR A 250 20.15 3.13 -0.08
C THR A 250 18.72 2.67 0.14
N TYR A 251 17.90 3.58 0.66
CA TYR A 251 16.47 3.37 0.90
C TYR A 251 15.67 4.24 -0.06
N VAL A 252 14.54 3.73 -0.51
CA VAL A 252 13.56 4.52 -1.23
C VAL A 252 12.24 4.45 -0.49
N LEU A 253 11.74 5.63 -0.09
CA LEU A 253 10.42 5.79 0.52
C LEU A 253 9.50 6.47 -0.48
N ARG A 254 8.34 5.86 -0.73
CA ARG A 254 7.24 6.48 -1.44
C ARG A 254 6.40 7.32 -0.50
N VAL A 255 6.25 8.59 -0.84
CA VAL A 255 5.39 9.55 -0.16
C VAL A 255 4.11 9.70 -0.96
N THR A 256 2.96 9.55 -0.31
CA THR A 256 1.64 9.69 -0.94
C THR A 256 0.86 10.77 -0.23
N ALA A 257 0.53 11.86 -0.93
CA ALA A 257 -0.44 12.85 -0.50
C ALA A 257 -1.84 12.43 -0.99
N ASN A 258 -2.85 12.52 -0.13
CA ASN A 258 -4.22 12.10 -0.41
C ASN A 258 -5.22 13.08 0.20
N ASP A 259 -6.13 13.63 -0.60
CA ASP A 259 -7.18 14.59 -0.22
C ASP A 259 -8.48 13.90 0.28
N GLY A 260 -8.56 12.57 0.20
CA GLY A 260 -9.73 11.74 0.47
C GLY A 260 -10.41 11.16 -0.78
N ALA A 261 -10.07 11.64 -1.97
CA ALA A 261 -10.58 11.21 -3.27
C ALA A 261 -9.47 10.86 -4.28
N LEU A 262 -8.49 11.74 -4.45
CA LEU A 262 -7.34 11.61 -5.33
C LEU A 262 -6.04 11.54 -4.53
N SER A 263 -4.96 11.12 -5.20
CA SER A 263 -3.65 11.07 -4.59
C SER A 263 -2.51 11.35 -5.56
N THR A 264 -1.42 11.88 -5.02
CA THR A 264 -0.15 12.08 -5.72
C THR A 264 0.94 11.34 -4.98
N LYS A 265 1.84 10.69 -5.74
CA LYS A 265 2.96 9.91 -5.24
C LYS A 265 4.28 10.54 -5.68
N THR A 266 5.26 10.55 -4.80
CA THR A 266 6.66 10.84 -5.15
C THR A 266 7.58 9.93 -4.35
N ASP A 267 8.75 9.63 -4.87
CA ASP A 267 9.73 8.77 -4.21
C ASP A 267 10.92 9.61 -3.73
N VAL A 268 11.36 9.40 -2.49
CA VAL A 268 12.58 10.00 -1.93
C VAL A 268 13.63 8.92 -1.74
N THR A 269 14.83 9.17 -2.26
CA THR A 269 15.99 8.29 -2.10
C THR A 269 16.86 8.82 -0.95
N ILE A 270 17.23 7.94 -0.03
CA ILE A 270 17.99 8.27 1.17
C ILE A 270 19.18 7.32 1.25
N THR A 271 20.39 7.90 1.27
CA THR A 271 21.63 7.15 1.50
C THR A 271 21.97 7.19 2.99
N VAL A 272 22.06 6.02 3.60
CA VAL A 272 22.37 5.85 5.02
C VAL A 272 23.79 5.31 5.18
N THR A 273 24.63 6.03 5.92
CA THR A 273 25.99 5.60 6.26
C THR A 273 26.01 4.89 7.61
N ALA A 274 27.08 4.12 7.86
CA ALA A 274 27.31 3.55 9.18
C ALA A 274 27.35 4.66 10.26
N ALA A 275 27.02 4.30 11.50
CA ALA A 275 27.19 5.21 12.62
C ALA A 275 28.65 5.62 12.73
N SER A 276 28.91 6.91 12.95
CA SER A 276 30.26 7.40 13.24
C SER A 276 30.73 6.74 14.53
N SER A 277 31.71 5.83 14.46
CA SER A 277 32.41 5.38 15.65
C SER A 277 33.33 6.52 16.10
N THR A 278 32.98 7.22 17.17
CA THR A 278 33.94 8.09 17.86
C THR A 278 35.03 7.18 18.46
N PRO A 279 36.32 7.34 18.11
CA PRO A 279 37.41 6.61 18.74
C PRO A 279 37.60 7.02 20.21
#